data_AF-A0A8T0EDP2-F1
#
_entry.id   AF-A0A8T0EDP2-F1
#
_cell.length_a   1.000
_cell.length_b   1.000
_cell.length_c   1.000
_cell.angle_alpha   90.00
_cell.angle_beta   90.00
_cell.angle_gamma   90.00
#
_symmetry.space_group_name_H-M   'P 1'
#
loop_
_entity.id
_entity.type
_entity.pdbx_description
1 polymer ?
#
loop_
_entity_poly.entity_id
_entity_poly.type
_entity_poly.pdbx_seq_one_letter_code
_entity_poly.pdbx_strand_id
1 'polypeptide(L)'
;MYCLVDSIKTLWAVLDAIGVGQFYARSCHVKYANAMVPFWIRWLREGARCHWAQAALEYLDFKEYREHPKTIGPSISAVFRALTPHDRRKFFEDLVICNTVDFRFCLYAVTNEEQEEIMKLHAPSVLECHMNWPLTNLFLEVAEKLWKFLSHRSFVELLYFILDHHERTDIDCKYLAAEFWKMSPEPFKEYAKTSLSFKINVMGFIKEKLKKKTGY
;
A
#
# COMPACT_ATOMS: atom_id res chain seq x y z
N MET A 1 0.86 2.87 13.23
CA MET A 1 0.75 2.54 14.66
C MET A 1 1.15 1.08 14.80
N TYR A 2 2.28 0.78 15.45
CA TYR A 2 2.72 -0.60 15.64
C TYR A 2 1.81 -1.25 16.69
N CYS A 3 1.04 -2.27 16.29
CA CYS A 3 0.15 -2.98 17.20
C CYS A 3 0.96 -3.89 18.13
N LEU A 4 1.46 -3.33 19.23
CA LEU A 4 2.04 -4.11 20.32
C LEU A 4 0.89 -4.68 21.16
N VAL A 5 0.74 -6.01 21.12
CA VAL A 5 -0.35 -6.74 21.79
C VAL A 5 -0.46 -6.37 23.28
N ASP A 6 0.68 -6.17 23.94
CA ASP A 6 0.71 -5.82 25.36
C ASP A 6 0.16 -4.42 25.63
N SER A 7 0.43 -3.45 24.73
CA SER A 7 -0.18 -2.13 24.81
C SER A 7 -1.70 -2.19 24.62
N ILE A 8 -2.16 -3.07 23.73
CA ILE A 8 -3.60 -3.27 23.47
C ILE A 8 -4.29 -3.90 24.68
N LYS A 9 -3.69 -4.93 25.28
CA LYS A 9 -4.19 -5.55 26.53
C LYS A 9 -4.22 -4.55 27.68
N THR A 10 -3.15 -3.77 27.84
CA THR A 10 -3.05 -2.74 28.89
C THR A 10 -4.14 -1.70 28.73
N LEU A 11 -4.33 -1.19 27.52
CA LEU A 11 -5.39 -0.23 27.21
C LEU A 11 -6.78 -0.82 27.50
N TRP A 12 -7.03 -2.06 27.08
CA TRP A 12 -8.30 -2.74 27.35
C TRP A 12 -8.61 -2.87 28.83
N ALA A 13 -7.62 -3.26 29.65
CA ALA A 13 -7.78 -3.33 31.10
C ALA A 13 -8.16 -1.99 31.74
N VAL A 14 -7.58 -0.88 31.25
CA VAL A 14 -7.95 0.49 31.68
C VAL A 14 -9.38 0.82 31.26
N LEU A 15 -9.77 0.52 30.02
CA LEU A 15 -11.11 0.79 29.50
C LEU A 15 -12.20 -0.01 30.23
N ASP A 16 -11.91 -1.26 30.59
CA ASP A 16 -12.78 -2.10 31.40
C ASP A 16 -12.91 -1.57 32.83
N ALA A 17 -11.79 -1.16 33.45
CA ALA A 17 -11.78 -0.61 34.81
C ALA A 17 -12.63 0.67 34.96
N ILE A 18 -12.64 1.53 33.93
CA ILE A 18 -13.45 2.76 33.93
C ILE A 18 -14.87 2.56 33.35
N GLY A 19 -15.26 1.32 33.02
CA GLY A 19 -16.61 0.97 32.57
C GLY A 19 -16.98 1.42 31.16
N VAL A 20 -16.03 1.89 30.34
CA VAL A 20 -16.30 2.39 28.99
C VAL A 20 -15.99 1.38 27.88
N GLY A 21 -15.44 0.21 28.21
CA GLY A 21 -15.12 -0.84 27.23
C GLY A 21 -16.31 -1.22 26.32
N GLN A 22 -17.53 -1.23 26.88
CA GLN A 22 -18.77 -1.49 26.12
C GLN A 22 -19.16 -0.37 25.15
N PHE A 23 -18.81 0.88 25.44
CA PHE A 23 -19.12 2.03 24.57
C PHE A 23 -18.30 1.97 23.28
N TYR A 24 -17.00 1.68 23.39
CA TYR A 24 -16.14 1.48 22.23
C TYR A 24 -16.55 0.24 21.43
N ALA A 25 -16.93 -0.85 22.10
CA ALA A 25 -17.39 -2.07 21.43
C ALA A 25 -18.66 -1.89 20.58
N ARG A 26 -19.54 -0.94 20.92
CA ARG A 26 -20.75 -0.61 20.15
C ARG A 26 -20.50 0.49 19.11
N SER A 27 -19.62 1.44 19.41
CA SER A 27 -19.34 2.59 18.54
C SER A 27 -18.41 2.27 17.37
N CYS A 28 -17.70 1.13 17.36
CA CYS A 28 -16.81 0.75 16.25
C CYS A 28 -17.49 0.48 14.90
N HIS A 29 -18.81 0.67 14.78
CA HIS A 29 -19.51 0.83 13.50
C HIS A 29 -19.14 2.10 12.73
N VAL A 30 -18.21 2.93 13.24
CA VAL A 30 -17.79 4.12 12.51
C VAL A 30 -17.15 3.69 11.19
N LYS A 31 -17.77 4.12 10.09
CA LYS A 31 -17.29 4.10 8.69
C LYS A 31 -15.89 4.70 8.45
N TYR A 32 -15.14 5.01 9.52
CA TYR A 32 -13.84 5.65 9.57
C TYR A 32 -12.83 4.93 10.48
N ALA A 33 -13.22 3.84 11.16
CA ALA A 33 -12.33 3.10 12.04
C ALA A 33 -11.39 2.17 11.25
N ASN A 34 -10.15 2.01 11.74
CA ASN A 34 -9.19 1.05 11.21
C ASN A 34 -9.71 -0.39 11.47
N ALA A 35 -9.68 -1.26 10.47
CA ALA A 35 -10.21 -2.63 10.55
C ALA A 35 -9.58 -3.50 11.65
N MET A 36 -8.38 -3.13 12.13
CA MET A 36 -7.74 -3.80 13.25
C MET A 36 -8.48 -3.53 14.58
N VAL A 37 -9.16 -2.40 14.74
CA VAL A 37 -9.82 -2.04 16.00
C VAL A 37 -10.98 -2.98 16.34
N PRO A 38 -11.96 -3.23 15.44
CA PRO A 38 -13.00 -4.24 15.68
C PRO A 38 -12.43 -5.63 15.98
N PHE A 39 -11.36 -6.03 15.30
CA PHE A 39 -10.67 -7.29 15.54
C PHE A 39 -10.13 -7.39 16.97
N TRP A 40 -9.36 -6.40 17.42
CA TRP A 40 -8.78 -6.42 18.76
C TRP A 40 -9.85 -6.44 19.85
N ILE A 41 -10.92 -5.64 19.69
CA ILE A 41 -12.05 -5.63 20.62
C ILE A 41 -12.71 -7.00 20.67
N ARG A 42 -12.97 -7.63 19.53
CA ARG A 42 -13.58 -8.97 19.48
C ARG A 42 -12.71 -9.99 20.21
N TRP A 43 -11.43 -10.06 19.87
CA TRP A 43 -10.50 -11.01 20.47
C TRP A 43 -10.39 -10.84 22.00
N LEU A 44 -10.33 -9.59 22.49
CA LEU A 44 -10.30 -9.29 23.92
C LEU A 44 -11.61 -9.64 24.64
N ARG A 45 -12.77 -9.34 24.03
CA ARG A 45 -14.10 -9.68 24.60
C ARG A 45 -14.33 -11.17 24.72
N GLU A 46 -13.82 -11.95 23.78
CA GLU A 46 -13.90 -13.40 23.83
C GLU A 46 -12.91 -13.98 24.87
N GLY A 47 -12.13 -13.13 25.53
CA GLY A 47 -11.22 -13.49 26.63
C GLY A 47 -9.81 -13.84 26.16
N ALA A 48 -9.42 -13.44 24.94
CA ALA A 48 -8.11 -13.73 24.35
C ALA A 48 -7.73 -15.22 24.46
N ARG A 49 -8.71 -16.12 24.19
CA ARG A 49 -8.61 -17.58 24.44
C ARG A 49 -7.52 -18.28 23.63
N CYS A 50 -7.17 -17.73 22.47
CA CYS A 50 -6.12 -18.23 21.60
C CYS A 50 -5.09 -17.13 21.30
N HIS A 51 -3.96 -17.53 20.72
CA HIS A 51 -2.98 -16.57 20.25
C HIS A 51 -3.60 -15.64 19.20
N TRP A 52 -3.40 -14.33 19.33
CA TRP A 52 -4.06 -13.31 18.50
C TRP A 52 -3.81 -13.52 17.00
N ALA A 53 -2.65 -14.04 16.60
CA ALA A 53 -2.35 -14.29 15.19
C ALA A 53 -3.25 -15.39 14.60
N GLN A 54 -3.60 -16.41 15.40
CA GLN A 54 -4.57 -17.42 14.99
C GLN A 54 -5.97 -16.81 14.90
N ALA A 55 -6.36 -16.00 15.89
CA ALA A 55 -7.63 -15.26 15.82
C ALA A 55 -7.69 -14.32 14.60
N ALA A 56 -6.55 -13.72 14.21
CA ALA A 56 -6.46 -12.87 13.04
C ALA A 56 -6.77 -13.66 11.75
N LEU A 57 -6.27 -14.89 11.62
CA LEU A 57 -6.61 -15.75 10.49
C LEU A 57 -8.09 -16.09 10.41
N GLU A 58 -8.74 -16.28 11.55
CA GLU A 58 -10.15 -16.66 11.60
C GLU A 58 -11.09 -15.47 11.44
N TYR A 59 -10.76 -14.32 12.05
CA TYR A 59 -11.70 -13.21 12.24
C TYR A 59 -11.45 -12.02 11.32
N LEU A 60 -10.22 -11.82 10.83
CA LEU A 60 -9.96 -10.71 9.90
C LEU A 60 -10.52 -11.08 8.54
N ASP A 61 -11.49 -10.26 8.12
CA ASP A 61 -12.02 -10.20 6.76
C ASP A 61 -12.01 -8.74 6.33
N PHE A 62 -11.27 -8.46 5.26
CA PHE A 62 -11.12 -7.12 4.71
C PHE A 62 -12.07 -6.86 3.53
N LYS A 63 -12.96 -7.80 3.19
CA LYS A 63 -13.88 -7.69 2.05
C LYS A 63 -14.70 -6.39 2.07
N GLU A 64 -15.30 -6.04 3.21
CA GLU A 64 -16.08 -4.80 3.36
C GLU A 64 -15.23 -3.53 3.16
N TYR A 65 -13.94 -3.58 3.52
CA TYR A 65 -13.01 -2.45 3.39
C TYR A 65 -12.51 -2.26 1.96
N ARG A 66 -12.42 -3.35 1.18
CA ARG A 66 -12.10 -3.30 -0.26
C ARG A 66 -13.20 -2.62 -1.07
N GLU A 67 -14.45 -2.89 -0.72
CA GLU A 67 -15.62 -2.33 -1.42
C GLU A 67 -15.86 -0.86 -1.04
N HIS A 68 -15.39 -0.43 0.14
CA HIS A 68 -15.63 0.90 0.69
C HIS A 68 -14.35 1.54 1.28
N PRO A 69 -13.39 1.97 0.45
CA PRO A 69 -12.12 2.57 0.90
C PRO A 69 -12.29 4.02 1.37
N LYS A 70 -13.10 4.22 2.41
CA LYS A 70 -13.32 5.52 3.09
C LYS A 70 -12.62 5.60 4.45
N THR A 71 -11.90 4.56 4.83
CA THR A 71 -11.33 4.34 6.16
C THR A 71 -9.81 4.47 6.17
N ILE A 72 -9.24 4.63 7.37
CA ILE A 72 -7.79 4.50 7.57
C ILE A 72 -7.43 3.04 7.32
N GLY A 73 -6.56 2.79 6.33
CA GLY A 73 -6.11 1.46 5.96
C GLY A 73 -5.57 0.65 7.14
N PRO A 74 -5.85 -0.66 7.22
CA PRO A 74 -5.41 -1.49 8.32
C PRO A 74 -3.89 -1.52 8.43
N SER A 75 -3.39 -1.70 9.66
CA SER A 75 -1.97 -1.99 9.88
C SER A 75 -1.81 -3.50 10.04
N ILE A 76 -1.59 -4.19 8.93
CA ILE A 76 -1.48 -5.65 8.88
C ILE A 76 -0.03 -6.13 8.95
N SER A 77 0.96 -5.23 8.94
CA SER A 77 2.37 -5.59 9.15
C SER A 77 2.65 -6.38 10.43
N ALA A 78 1.84 -6.21 11.48
CA ALA A 78 1.90 -7.06 12.67
C ALA A 78 1.48 -8.50 12.33
N VAL A 79 0.37 -8.67 11.60
CA VAL A 79 -0.16 -9.96 11.15
C VAL A 79 0.89 -10.69 10.29
N PHE A 80 1.48 -10.00 9.32
CA PHE A 80 2.52 -10.59 8.46
C PHE A 80 3.76 -11.07 9.22
N ARG A 81 4.13 -10.41 10.32
CA ARG A 81 5.26 -10.87 11.16
C ARG A 81 4.92 -12.07 12.04
N ALA A 82 3.65 -12.26 12.38
CA ALA A 82 3.20 -13.29 13.31
C ALA A 82 2.73 -14.58 12.62
N LEU A 83 2.46 -14.53 11.32
CA LEU A 83 1.94 -15.64 10.54
C LEU A 83 3.03 -16.39 9.77
N THR A 84 2.75 -17.67 9.49
CA THR A 84 3.56 -18.48 8.59
C THR A 84 3.42 -18.00 7.14
N PRO A 85 4.39 -18.30 6.25
CA PRO A 85 4.27 -17.96 4.83
C PRO A 85 2.98 -18.49 4.16
N HIS A 86 2.53 -19.68 4.55
CA HIS A 86 1.30 -20.26 4.02
C HIS A 86 0.08 -19.41 4.38
N ASP A 87 0.00 -18.99 5.63
CA ASP A 87 -1.13 -18.25 6.19
C ASP A 87 -1.18 -16.80 5.71
N ARG A 88 -0.02 -16.18 5.46
CA ARG A 88 0.08 -14.79 4.97
C ARG A 88 -0.60 -14.58 3.62
N ARG A 89 -0.58 -15.58 2.74
CA ARG A 89 -1.17 -15.51 1.39
C ARG A 89 -2.63 -15.08 1.40
N LYS A 90 -3.37 -15.42 2.45
CA LYS A 90 -4.77 -15.01 2.63
C LYS A 90 -4.95 -13.48 2.53
N PHE A 91 -3.93 -12.71 2.91
CA PHE A 91 -3.99 -11.25 3.02
C PHE A 91 -3.32 -10.53 1.86
N PHE A 92 -2.80 -11.23 0.86
CA PHE A 92 -2.05 -10.58 -0.23
C PHE A 92 -2.93 -9.61 -1.01
N GLU A 93 -4.16 -10.00 -1.35
CA GLU A 93 -5.11 -9.11 -2.04
C GLU A 93 -5.48 -7.87 -1.21
N ASP A 94 -5.43 -7.98 0.11
CA ASP A 94 -5.81 -6.92 1.05
C ASP A 94 -4.70 -5.88 1.27
N LEU A 95 -3.51 -6.10 0.73
CA LEU A 95 -2.43 -5.11 0.79
C LEU A 95 -2.83 -3.79 0.09
N VAL A 96 -3.72 -3.83 -0.90
CA VAL A 96 -4.18 -2.63 -1.63
C VAL A 96 -4.90 -1.61 -0.73
N ILE A 97 -5.52 -2.05 0.37
CA ILE A 97 -6.22 -1.16 1.31
C ILE A 97 -5.30 -0.65 2.42
N CYS A 98 -4.07 -1.15 2.50
CA CYS A 98 -3.09 -0.69 3.47
C CYS A 98 -2.50 0.65 3.05
N ASN A 99 -2.07 1.45 4.03
CA ASN A 99 -1.28 2.64 3.72
C ASN A 99 0.11 2.24 3.19
N THR A 100 0.76 3.14 2.45
CA THR A 100 2.07 2.92 1.82
C THR A 100 3.15 2.44 2.79
N VAL A 101 3.14 2.92 4.04
CA VAL A 101 4.14 2.53 5.04
C VAL A 101 3.94 1.07 5.46
N ASP A 102 2.70 0.69 5.75
CA ASP A 102 2.36 -0.69 6.16
C ASP A 102 2.55 -1.68 4.99
N PHE A 103 2.13 -1.30 3.78
CA PHE A 103 2.38 -2.07 2.56
C PHE A 103 3.89 -2.35 2.39
N ARG A 104 4.72 -1.31 2.52
CA ARG A 104 6.18 -1.45 2.41
C ARG A 104 6.72 -2.42 3.47
N PHE A 105 6.28 -2.31 4.72
CA PHE A 105 6.71 -3.23 5.76
C PHE A 105 6.34 -4.68 5.43
N CYS A 106 5.11 -4.92 4.92
CA CYS A 106 4.70 -6.25 4.50
C CYS A 106 5.56 -6.77 3.33
N LEU A 107 5.79 -5.95 2.30
CA LEU A 107 6.55 -6.31 1.10
C LEU A 107 7.98 -6.81 1.42
N TYR A 108 8.61 -6.29 2.46
CA TYR A 108 9.97 -6.66 2.86
C TYR A 108 10.05 -7.59 4.08
N ALA A 109 8.92 -7.96 4.68
CA ALA A 109 8.87 -8.92 5.80
C ALA A 109 8.58 -10.37 5.36
N VAL A 110 8.34 -10.58 4.07
CA VAL A 110 7.97 -11.87 3.47
C VAL A 110 9.17 -12.54 2.78
N THR A 111 9.03 -13.80 2.37
CA THR A 111 10.05 -14.48 1.56
C THR A 111 10.13 -13.90 0.15
N ASN A 112 11.17 -14.25 -0.61
CA ASN A 112 11.32 -13.78 -2.00
C ASN A 112 10.18 -14.27 -2.90
N GLU A 113 9.70 -15.50 -2.68
CA GLU A 113 8.59 -16.08 -3.43
C GLU A 113 7.28 -15.33 -3.16
N GLU A 114 7.01 -15.05 -1.88
CA GLU A 114 5.85 -14.24 -1.48
C GLU A 114 5.96 -12.80 -2.00
N GLN A 115 7.16 -12.22 -1.99
CA GLN A 115 7.41 -10.89 -2.53
C GLN A 115 7.10 -10.84 -4.03
N GLU A 116 7.50 -11.84 -4.81
CA GLU A 116 7.18 -11.92 -6.24
C GLU A 116 5.65 -12.04 -6.47
N GLU A 117 4.96 -12.84 -5.66
CA GLU A 117 3.49 -12.95 -5.69
C GLU A 117 2.82 -11.59 -5.44
N ILE A 118 3.26 -10.86 -4.41
CA ILE A 118 2.77 -9.50 -4.08
C ILE A 118 3.08 -8.52 -5.21
N MET A 119 4.29 -8.57 -5.77
CA MET A 119 4.71 -7.73 -6.89
C MET A 119 3.84 -7.93 -8.13
N LYS A 120 3.42 -9.16 -8.40
CA LYS A 120 2.51 -9.47 -9.51
C LYS A 120 1.10 -8.93 -9.27
N LEU A 121 0.60 -9.03 -8.03
CA LEU A 121 -0.75 -8.58 -7.68
C LEU A 121 -0.86 -7.05 -7.62
N HIS A 122 0.17 -6.38 -7.10
CA HIS A 122 0.13 -4.97 -6.72
C HIS A 122 1.24 -4.14 -7.36
N ALA A 123 1.60 -4.46 -8.61
CA ALA A 123 2.69 -3.77 -9.33
C ALA A 123 2.63 -2.23 -9.23
N PRO A 124 1.46 -1.57 -9.37
CA PRO A 124 1.37 -0.11 -9.20
C PRO A 124 1.68 0.34 -7.76
N SER A 125 1.06 -0.28 -6.75
CA SER A 125 1.29 0.05 -5.34
C SER A 125 2.74 -0.20 -4.91
N VAL A 126 3.40 -1.24 -5.47
CA VAL A 126 4.84 -1.46 -5.27
C VAL A 126 5.63 -0.27 -5.78
N LEU A 127 5.37 0.22 -7.00
CA LEU A 127 6.07 1.38 -7.54
C LEU A 127 5.82 2.65 -6.75
N GLU A 128 4.57 2.89 -6.32
CA GLU A 128 4.24 4.02 -5.43
C GLU A 128 5.02 3.96 -4.11
N CYS A 129 5.18 2.76 -3.51
CA CYS A 129 6.01 2.59 -2.32
C CYS A 129 7.48 2.94 -2.57
N HIS A 130 7.98 2.62 -3.77
CA HIS A 130 9.34 2.96 -4.20
C HIS A 130 9.51 4.42 -4.60
N MET A 131 8.44 5.23 -4.63
CA MET A 131 8.56 6.69 -4.74
C MET A 131 8.78 7.37 -3.40
N ASN A 132 8.96 6.64 -2.31
CA ASN A 132 9.16 7.23 -0.99
C ASN A 132 10.53 6.89 -0.44
N TRP A 133 11.18 7.86 0.19
CA TRP A 133 12.41 7.62 0.92
C TRP A 133 12.21 6.47 1.94
N PRO A 134 13.15 5.52 2.06
CA PRO A 134 14.49 5.49 1.43
C PRO A 134 14.58 4.76 0.08
N LEU A 135 13.46 4.34 -0.53
CA LEU A 135 13.47 3.42 -1.67
C LEU A 135 13.52 4.09 -3.05
N THR A 136 13.49 5.43 -3.10
CA THR A 136 13.43 6.20 -4.35
C THR A 136 14.52 5.84 -5.35
N ASN A 137 15.73 5.54 -4.88
CA ASN A 137 16.84 5.14 -5.74
C ASN A 137 16.63 3.77 -6.43
N LEU A 138 15.76 2.92 -5.89
CA LEU A 138 15.44 1.60 -6.44
C LEU A 138 14.24 1.62 -7.40
N PHE A 139 13.53 2.74 -7.51
CA PHE A 139 12.29 2.83 -8.29
C PHE A 139 12.46 2.32 -9.73
N LEU A 140 13.49 2.77 -10.44
CA LEU A 140 13.71 2.43 -11.85
C LEU A 140 14.08 0.94 -12.02
N GLU A 141 14.88 0.39 -11.10
CA GLU A 141 15.24 -1.04 -11.10
C GLU A 141 14.00 -1.92 -10.88
N VAL A 142 13.13 -1.51 -9.94
CA VAL A 142 11.90 -2.24 -9.64
C VAL A 142 10.89 -2.09 -10.78
N ALA A 143 10.81 -0.93 -11.43
CA ALA A 143 10.00 -0.71 -12.63
C ALA A 143 10.36 -1.66 -13.77
N GLU A 144 11.66 -1.89 -14.01
CA GLU A 144 12.13 -2.83 -15.03
C GLU A 144 11.58 -4.24 -14.82
N LYS A 145 11.54 -4.71 -13.56
CA LYS A 145 11.02 -6.02 -13.17
C LYS A 145 9.49 -6.12 -13.31
N LEU A 146 8.78 -4.99 -13.15
CA LEU A 146 7.32 -4.94 -13.06
C LEU A 146 6.60 -4.68 -14.39
N TRP A 147 7.31 -4.36 -15.48
CA TRP A 147 6.67 -4.08 -16.77
C TRP A 147 5.71 -5.18 -17.23
N LYS A 148 6.05 -6.45 -16.99
CA LYS A 148 5.21 -7.61 -17.34
C LYS A 148 3.90 -7.71 -16.55
N PHE A 149 3.79 -7.01 -15.43
CA PHE A 149 2.63 -7.04 -14.53
C PHE A 149 1.79 -5.75 -14.58
N LEU A 150 2.34 -4.68 -15.16
CA LEU A 150 1.62 -3.42 -15.32
C LEU A 150 0.61 -3.49 -16.45
N SER A 151 -0.58 -2.95 -16.21
CA SER A 151 -1.54 -2.65 -17.27
C SER A 151 -1.22 -1.30 -17.91
N HIS A 152 -1.67 -1.11 -19.16
CA HIS A 152 -1.54 0.17 -19.86
C HIS A 152 -2.17 1.34 -19.08
N ARG A 153 -3.32 1.09 -18.43
CA ARG A 153 -4.02 2.05 -17.59
C ARG A 153 -3.20 2.42 -16.35
N SER A 154 -2.72 1.43 -15.60
CA SER A 154 -1.93 1.65 -14.40
C SER A 154 -0.62 2.38 -14.68
N PHE A 155 0.00 2.15 -15.84
CA PHE A 155 1.17 2.91 -16.27
C PHE A 155 0.87 4.42 -16.42
N VAL A 156 -0.25 4.76 -17.05
CA VAL A 156 -0.67 6.15 -17.20
C VAL A 156 -0.96 6.77 -15.83
N GLU A 157 -1.70 6.07 -14.97
CA GLU A 157 -2.01 6.49 -13.60
C GLU A 157 -0.74 6.74 -12.77
N LEU A 158 0.27 5.86 -12.85
CA LEU A 158 1.57 6.07 -12.19
C LEU A 158 2.31 7.30 -12.68
N LEU A 159 2.34 7.55 -14.00
CA LEU A 159 2.97 8.75 -14.55
C LEU A 159 2.31 10.03 -14.05
N TYR A 160 0.99 10.03 -13.96
CA TYR A 160 0.26 11.12 -13.32
C TYR A 160 0.65 11.29 -11.87
N PHE A 161 0.63 10.20 -11.12
CA PHE A 161 0.94 10.21 -9.71
C PHE A 161 2.34 10.79 -9.46
N ILE A 162 3.35 10.39 -10.23
CA ILE A 162 4.71 10.96 -10.15
C ILE A 162 4.69 12.47 -10.41
N LEU A 163 3.99 12.91 -11.47
CA LEU A 163 3.99 14.32 -11.86
C LEU A 163 3.14 15.21 -10.95
N ASP A 164 2.09 14.67 -10.33
CA ASP A 164 1.27 15.40 -9.36
C ASP A 164 2.10 15.70 -8.09
N HIS A 165 3.00 14.81 -7.72
CA HIS A 165 3.90 14.98 -6.58
C HIS A 165 5.18 15.80 -6.90
N HIS A 166 5.18 16.62 -7.95
CA HIS A 166 6.37 17.37 -8.40
C HIS A 166 6.85 18.47 -7.45
N GLU A 167 6.05 18.84 -6.45
CA GLU A 167 6.42 19.84 -5.43
C GLU A 167 7.22 19.23 -4.25
N ARG A 168 7.40 17.91 -4.24
CA ARG A 168 8.22 17.23 -3.23
C ARG A 168 9.68 17.68 -3.30
N THR A 169 10.24 18.08 -2.15
CA THR A 169 11.63 18.53 -2.06
C THR A 169 12.63 17.38 -1.94
N ASP A 170 12.17 16.20 -1.54
CA ASP A 170 13.00 15.01 -1.31
C ASP A 170 13.27 14.20 -2.59
N ILE A 171 12.54 14.46 -3.68
CA ILE A 171 12.60 13.68 -4.92
C ILE A 171 12.45 14.60 -6.13
N ASP A 172 13.36 14.50 -7.10
CA ASP A 172 13.13 15.10 -8.42
C ASP A 172 12.13 14.25 -9.22
N CYS A 173 10.85 14.42 -8.92
CA CYS A 173 9.75 13.70 -9.58
C CYS A 173 9.72 13.96 -11.09
N LYS A 174 10.18 15.13 -11.55
CA LYS A 174 10.26 15.45 -12.98
C LYS A 174 11.32 14.60 -13.67
N TYR A 175 12.50 14.47 -13.06
CA TYR A 175 13.53 13.56 -13.52
C TYR A 175 13.05 12.11 -13.50
N LEU A 176 12.44 11.68 -12.39
CA LEU A 176 11.93 10.32 -12.23
C LEU A 176 10.89 9.97 -13.30
N ALA A 177 9.93 10.86 -13.56
CA ALA A 177 8.93 10.68 -14.62
C ALA A 177 9.56 10.59 -16.01
N ALA A 178 10.58 11.41 -16.30
CA ALA A 178 11.26 11.41 -17.59
C ALA A 178 12.04 10.11 -17.83
N GLU A 179 12.78 9.61 -16.83
CA GLU A 179 13.49 8.34 -16.94
C GLU A 179 12.51 7.14 -16.98
N PHE A 180 11.47 7.16 -16.16
CA PHE A 180 10.42 6.13 -16.20
C PHE A 180 9.72 6.07 -17.57
N TRP A 181 9.40 7.23 -18.16
CA TRP A 181 8.89 7.31 -19.53
C TRP A 181 9.91 6.81 -20.55
N LYS A 182 11.17 7.20 -20.44
CA LYS A 182 12.22 6.81 -21.39
C LYS A 182 12.36 5.27 -21.45
N MET A 183 12.41 4.63 -20.28
CA MET A 183 12.56 3.19 -20.14
C MET A 183 11.29 2.39 -20.46
N SER A 184 10.12 3.03 -20.56
CA SER A 184 8.88 2.28 -20.74
C SER A 184 8.81 1.61 -22.12
N PRO A 185 8.24 0.39 -22.21
CA PRO A 185 8.04 -0.28 -23.49
C PRO A 185 7.10 0.51 -24.42
N GLU A 186 7.32 0.41 -25.73
CA GLU A 186 6.57 1.22 -26.72
C GLU A 186 5.05 1.04 -26.67
N PRO A 187 4.48 -0.16 -26.42
CA PRO A 187 3.03 -0.31 -26.29
C PRO A 187 2.42 0.58 -25.19
N PHE A 188 3.13 0.78 -24.08
CA PHE A 188 2.72 1.69 -23.01
C PHE A 188 2.73 3.16 -23.47
N LYS A 189 3.77 3.55 -24.20
CA LYS A 189 3.91 4.91 -24.75
C LYS A 189 2.80 5.22 -25.75
N GLU A 190 2.53 4.29 -26.67
CA GLU A 190 1.46 4.45 -27.66
C GLU A 190 0.08 4.56 -26.99
N TYR A 191 -0.22 3.67 -26.05
CA TYR A 191 -1.46 3.78 -25.28
C TYR A 191 -1.57 5.13 -24.55
N ALA A 192 -0.51 5.57 -23.85
CA ALA A 192 -0.51 6.85 -23.16
C ALA A 192 -0.75 8.03 -24.11
N LYS A 193 -0.15 8.03 -25.31
CA LYS A 193 -0.40 9.05 -26.35
C LYS A 193 -1.86 9.08 -26.81
N THR A 194 -2.62 7.99 -26.71
CA THR A 194 -4.06 7.97 -27.06
C THR A 194 -4.95 8.50 -25.93
N SER A 195 -4.49 8.42 -24.68
CA SER A 195 -5.27 8.87 -23.52
C SER A 195 -5.44 10.39 -23.52
N LEU A 196 -6.69 10.85 -23.57
CA LEU A 196 -7.03 12.27 -23.65
C LEU A 196 -6.54 13.04 -22.42
N SER A 197 -6.58 12.39 -21.26
CA SER A 197 -6.01 12.97 -20.04
C SER A 197 -4.52 13.25 -20.28
N PHE A 198 -3.75 12.25 -20.76
CA PHE A 198 -2.28 12.29 -20.76
C PHE A 198 -1.73 13.40 -21.65
N LYS A 199 -2.47 13.75 -22.70
CA LYS A 199 -2.14 14.82 -23.63
C LYS A 199 -2.13 16.21 -23.00
N ILE A 200 -3.02 16.47 -22.02
CA ILE A 200 -3.26 17.83 -21.52
C ILE A 200 -2.14 18.29 -20.56
N ASN A 201 -1.66 17.39 -19.68
CA ASN A 201 -0.76 17.79 -18.59
C ASN A 201 0.61 17.11 -18.60
N VAL A 202 0.81 15.96 -19.27
CA VAL A 202 2.04 15.15 -19.06
C VAL A 202 3.02 15.25 -20.23
N MET A 203 2.52 15.18 -21.46
CA MET A 203 3.37 15.22 -22.66
C MET A 203 4.15 16.53 -22.82
N GLY A 204 3.61 17.66 -22.34
CA GLY A 204 4.31 18.94 -22.34
C GLY A 204 5.58 18.92 -21.48
N PHE A 205 5.48 18.43 -20.25
CA PHE A 205 6.60 18.35 -19.30
C PHE A 205 7.67 17.34 -19.75
N ILE A 206 7.25 16.15 -20.19
CA ILE A 206 8.18 15.12 -20.67
C ILE A 206 9.00 15.64 -21.87
N LYS A 207 8.34 16.32 -22.82
CA LYS A 207 9.00 16.89 -24.00
C LYS A 207 9.99 18.00 -23.64
N GLU A 208 9.69 18.85 -22.67
CA GLU A 208 10.60 19.93 -22.24
C GLU A 208 11.91 19.37 -21.67
N LYS A 209 11.83 18.32 -20.84
CA LYS A 209 13.00 17.70 -20.21
C LYS A 209 13.83 16.85 -21.18
N LEU A 210 13.19 16.11 -22.09
CA LEU A 210 13.92 15.35 -23.11
C LEU A 210 14.73 16.28 -24.04
N LYS A 211 14.20 17.47 -24.38
CA LYS A 211 14.93 18.48 -25.18
C LYS A 211 16.15 19.06 -24.47
N LYS A 212 16.07 19.25 -23.14
CA LYS A 212 17.20 19.77 -22.33
C LYS A 212 18.37 18.79 -22.20
N LYS A 213 18.18 17.49 -22.49
CA LYS A 213 19.22 16.45 -22.42
C LYS A 213 19.98 16.24 -23.74
N THR A 214 19.42 16.65 -24.88
CA THR A 214 20.04 16.56 -26.22
C THR A 214 20.82 17.80 -26.64
N GLY A 215 20.91 18.81 -25.76
CA GLY A 215 21.66 20.04 -25.99
C GLY A 215 22.94 20.09 -25.14
N TYR A 216 23.85 19.15 -25.37
CA TYR A 216 25.28 19.21 -25.03
C TYR A 216 26.06 18.40 -26.06
#